data_AF-A0A3B0A2D2-F1
#
_entry.id   AF-A0A3B0A2D2-F1
#
_cell.length_a   1.000
_cell.length_b   1.000
_cell.length_c   1.000
_cell.angle_alpha   90.00
_cell.angle_beta   90.00
_cell.angle_gamma   90.00
#
_symmetry.space_group_name_H-M   'P 1'
#
loop_
_entity.id
_entity.type
_entity.pdbx_description
1 polymer ?
#
loop_
_entity_poly.entity_id
_entity_poly.type
_entity_poly.pdbx_seq_one_letter_code
_entity_poly.pdbx_strand_id
1 'polypeptide(L)'
;MSLYRTELRRLAKRRFTRYMTLLGLLVLAAVVVGTFFTNQKIDASVRAQADRQAEQQYQEQVRYSQQERTACERDKAAGAADANRYPPDCAMIQPPPREAFESRWFLPSTFNFRESFAETLVPFAAILALVGFVIGASFVGAEWSTGGMMNLLLWRPRRLTVLLTKLAALLTGLLAVTLPAAVLWFAGFWAVATFRGSTEKVTSGVWQSFALTGLRGVALVLAVTTIGFALASLGRHTAMALGGVVAVMVVGQFGLGILLSMAGVRFPEAWLLPTYALAWMQKKVTLEDWQACNATFTGECRPDTFDVTWGQSSVLFAVGVAVVLGAAIWAMRRRDIS
;
A
#
# COMPACT_ATOMS: atom_id res chain seq x y z
N MET A 1 -29.16 -28.19 13.63
CA MET A 1 -28.42 -27.15 12.87
C MET A 1 -27.11 -26.82 13.61
N SER A 2 -25.96 -26.84 12.92
CA SER A 2 -24.68 -26.45 13.52
C SER A 2 -24.61 -24.93 13.75
N LEU A 3 -24.04 -24.49 14.88
CA LEU A 3 -23.82 -23.06 15.19
C LEU A 3 -23.12 -22.33 14.03
N TYR A 4 -22.07 -22.94 13.49
CA TYR A 4 -21.29 -22.41 12.38
C TYR A 4 -22.14 -22.03 11.15
N ARG A 5 -22.96 -22.98 10.64
CA ARG A 5 -23.85 -22.72 9.50
C ARG A 5 -24.84 -21.58 9.77
N THR A 6 -25.31 -21.45 11.00
CA THR A 6 -26.21 -20.35 11.40
C THR A 6 -25.49 -19.01 11.36
N GLU A 7 -24.28 -18.94 11.92
CA GLU A 7 -23.47 -17.72 11.92
C GLU A 7 -23.09 -17.28 10.50
N LEU A 8 -22.73 -18.22 9.62
CA LEU A 8 -22.43 -17.92 8.22
C LEU A 8 -23.66 -17.35 7.48
N ARG A 9 -24.85 -17.92 7.72
CA ARG A 9 -26.11 -17.39 7.16
C ARG A 9 -26.45 -16.01 7.72
N ARG A 10 -26.21 -15.76 9.01
CA ARG A 10 -26.41 -14.45 9.63
C ARG A 10 -25.49 -13.40 9.04
N LEU A 11 -24.20 -13.73 8.87
CA LEU A 11 -23.23 -12.86 8.23
C LEU A 11 -23.65 -12.48 6.80
N ALA A 12 -23.98 -13.48 5.98
CA ALA A 12 -24.37 -13.26 4.58
C ALA A 12 -25.67 -12.44 4.43
N LYS A 13 -26.64 -12.61 5.35
CA LYS A 13 -27.91 -11.87 5.33
C LYS A 13 -27.80 -10.46 5.90
N ARG A 14 -26.71 -10.12 6.60
CA ARG A 14 -26.57 -8.81 7.24
C ARG A 14 -26.37 -7.72 6.19
N ARG A 15 -27.31 -6.76 6.15
CA ARG A 15 -27.30 -5.64 5.21
C ARG A 15 -25.98 -4.86 5.25
N PHE A 16 -25.50 -4.55 6.46
CA PHE A 16 -24.25 -3.83 6.65
C PHE A 16 -23.05 -4.56 6.02
N THR A 17 -22.91 -5.86 6.27
CA THR A 17 -21.86 -6.69 5.67
C THR A 17 -21.94 -6.64 4.14
N ARG A 18 -23.14 -6.85 3.58
CA ARG A 18 -23.34 -6.81 2.12
C ARG A 18 -22.96 -5.46 1.51
N TYR A 19 -23.41 -4.35 2.09
CA TYR A 19 -23.13 -3.02 1.56
C TYR A 19 -21.66 -2.63 1.73
N MET A 20 -21.03 -2.97 2.86
CA MET A 20 -19.61 -2.71 3.08
C MET A 20 -18.73 -3.53 2.11
N THR A 21 -19.05 -4.81 1.91
CA THR A 21 -18.39 -5.63 0.89
C THR A 21 -18.60 -5.06 -0.51
N LEU A 22 -19.84 -4.69 -0.87
CA LEU A 22 -20.14 -4.10 -2.18
C LEU A 22 -19.35 -2.81 -2.40
N LEU A 23 -19.30 -1.91 -1.41
CA LEU A 23 -18.52 -0.68 -1.47
C LEU A 23 -17.04 -0.98 -1.71
N GLY A 24 -16.46 -1.92 -0.95
CA GLY A 24 -15.07 -2.34 -1.15
C GLY A 24 -14.80 -2.85 -2.56
N LEU A 25 -15.68 -3.70 -3.09
CA LEU A 25 -15.57 -4.22 -4.46
C LEU A 25 -15.72 -3.11 -5.52
N LEU A 26 -16.59 -2.13 -5.29
CA LEU A 26 -16.75 -0.98 -6.20
C LEU A 26 -15.51 -0.09 -6.20
N VAL A 27 -14.90 0.16 -5.04
CA VAL A 27 -13.62 0.90 -4.96
C VAL A 27 -12.55 0.15 -5.73
N LEU A 28 -12.44 -1.17 -5.54
CA LEU A 28 -11.50 -1.98 -6.32
C LEU A 28 -11.78 -1.89 -7.82
N ALA A 29 -13.02 -2.06 -8.25
CA ALA A 29 -13.39 -1.93 -9.66
C ALA A 29 -13.02 -0.55 -10.23
N ALA A 30 -13.25 0.52 -9.46
CA ALA A 30 -12.89 1.88 -9.86
C ALA A 30 -11.38 2.06 -10.07
N VAL A 31 -10.54 1.41 -9.26
CA VAL A 31 -9.07 1.47 -9.44
C VAL A 31 -8.64 0.77 -10.74
N VAL A 32 -9.20 -0.42 -11.04
CA VAL A 32 -8.91 -1.14 -12.30
C VAL A 32 -9.34 -0.30 -13.50
N VAL A 33 -10.56 0.25 -13.47
CA VAL A 33 -11.10 1.09 -14.52
C VAL A 33 -10.28 2.38 -14.68
N GLY A 34 -9.93 3.04 -13.58
CA GLY A 34 -9.07 4.22 -13.60
C GLY A 34 -7.70 3.94 -14.21
N THR A 35 -7.10 2.79 -13.88
CA THR A 35 -5.81 2.37 -14.47
C THR A 35 -5.95 2.16 -15.98
N PHE A 36 -7.05 1.57 -16.45
CA PHE A 36 -7.30 1.38 -17.88
C PHE A 36 -7.35 2.71 -18.65
N PHE A 37 -7.99 3.74 -18.09
CA PHE A 37 -8.14 5.04 -18.74
C PHE A 37 -6.90 5.93 -18.63
N THR A 38 -6.07 5.72 -17.62
CA THR A 38 -4.83 6.49 -17.40
C THR A 38 -3.61 5.92 -18.13
N ASN A 39 -3.71 4.72 -18.73
CA ASN A 39 -2.61 4.07 -19.42
C ASN A 39 -2.85 3.90 -20.93
N GLN A 40 -1.75 3.89 -21.68
CA GLN A 40 -1.74 3.77 -23.13
C GLN A 40 -0.76 2.69 -23.60
N LYS A 41 -1.13 2.03 -24.70
CA LYS A 41 -0.29 1.02 -25.34
C LYS A 41 0.80 1.69 -26.17
N ILE A 42 2.02 1.18 -26.04
CA ILE A 42 3.18 1.72 -26.75
C ILE A 42 3.36 1.01 -28.09
N ASP A 43 2.77 1.59 -29.13
CA ASP A 43 2.91 1.13 -30.51
C ASP A 43 4.12 1.78 -31.21
N ALA A 44 4.42 1.33 -32.44
CA ALA A 44 5.56 1.85 -33.22
C ALA A 44 5.43 3.35 -33.52
N SER A 45 4.21 3.84 -33.74
CA SER A 45 3.94 5.27 -33.98
C SER A 45 4.21 6.12 -32.74
N VAL A 46 3.84 5.64 -31.54
CA VAL A 46 4.08 6.31 -30.26
C VAL A 46 5.57 6.37 -29.97
N ARG A 47 6.31 5.28 -30.23
CA ARG A 47 7.78 5.26 -30.13
C ARG A 47 8.43 6.27 -31.07
N ALA A 48 8.04 6.26 -32.34
CA ALA A 48 8.55 7.23 -33.32
C ALA A 48 8.20 8.68 -32.96
N GLN A 49 7.07 8.92 -32.28
CA GLN A 49 6.73 10.24 -31.76
C GLN A 49 7.63 10.64 -30.58
N ALA A 50 7.85 9.73 -29.62
CA ALA A 50 8.75 9.95 -28.49
C ALA A 50 10.20 10.18 -28.94
N ASP A 51 10.68 9.43 -29.94
CA ASP A 51 12.01 9.63 -30.53
C ASP A 51 12.13 11.01 -31.19
N ARG A 52 11.09 11.44 -31.93
CA ARG A 52 11.05 12.78 -32.52
C ARG A 52 11.04 13.88 -31.47
N GLN A 53 10.31 13.71 -30.37
CA GLN A 53 10.29 14.69 -29.27
C GLN A 53 11.64 14.77 -28.55
N ALA A 54 12.26 13.63 -28.29
CA ALA A 54 13.60 13.57 -27.71
C ALA A 54 14.63 14.28 -28.60
N GLU A 55 14.56 14.06 -29.92
CA GLU A 55 15.44 14.73 -30.88
C GLU A 55 15.16 16.23 -30.94
N GLN A 56 13.90 16.64 -30.97
CA GLN A 56 13.53 18.06 -30.95
C GLN A 56 14.06 18.79 -29.70
N GLN A 57 13.89 18.20 -28.51
CA GLN A 57 14.42 18.78 -27.27
C GLN A 57 15.95 18.83 -27.26
N TYR A 58 16.62 17.80 -27.77
CA TYR A 58 18.07 17.83 -27.91
C TYR A 58 18.52 18.97 -28.83
N GLN A 59 17.91 19.12 -30.00
CA GLN A 59 18.24 20.18 -30.95
C GLN A 59 17.92 21.58 -30.42
N GLU A 60 16.87 21.73 -29.60
CA GLU A 60 16.59 22.97 -28.87
C GLU A 60 17.68 23.30 -27.85
N GLN A 61 18.13 22.31 -27.06
CA GLN A 61 19.19 22.48 -26.07
C GLN A 61 20.55 22.77 -26.71
N VAL A 62 20.85 22.16 -27.86
CA VAL A 62 22.04 22.49 -28.65
C VAL A 62 22.00 23.94 -29.13
N ARG A 63 20.87 24.38 -29.71
CA ARG A 63 20.71 25.77 -30.15
C ARG A 63 20.79 26.76 -28.99
N TYR A 64 20.16 26.45 -27.87
CA TYR A 64 20.20 27.27 -26.65
C TYR A 64 21.63 27.40 -26.11
N SER A 65 22.35 26.27 -25.98
CA SER A 65 23.74 26.26 -25.54
C SER A 65 24.66 27.07 -26.46
N GLN A 66 24.47 26.96 -27.79
CA GLN A 66 25.22 27.76 -28.77
C GLN A 66 24.93 29.26 -28.65
N GLN A 67 23.67 29.65 -28.45
CA GLN A 67 23.28 31.04 -28.25
C GLN A 67 23.86 31.62 -26.96
N GLU A 68 23.77 30.89 -25.85
CA GLU A 68 24.36 31.27 -24.56
C GLU A 68 25.89 31.38 -24.65
N ARG A 69 26.55 30.45 -25.35
CA ARG A 69 27.99 30.54 -25.60
C ARG A 69 28.36 31.77 -26.41
N THR A 70 27.64 32.06 -27.48
CA THR A 70 27.88 33.24 -28.33
C THR A 70 27.63 34.54 -27.56
N ALA A 71 26.61 34.57 -26.69
CA ALA A 71 26.34 35.70 -25.81
C ALA A 71 27.47 35.90 -24.79
N CYS A 72 27.95 34.82 -24.15
CA CYS A 72 29.11 34.84 -23.27
C CYS A 72 30.36 35.40 -23.97
N GLU A 73 30.67 34.93 -25.19
CA GLU A 73 31.83 35.39 -25.96
C GLU A 73 31.71 36.88 -26.32
N ARG A 74 30.52 37.33 -26.72
CA ARG A 74 30.25 38.75 -27.05
C ARG A 74 30.39 39.65 -25.82
N ASP A 75 29.80 39.28 -24.70
CA ASP A 75 29.80 40.09 -23.48
C ASP A 75 31.21 40.18 -22.90
N LYS A 76 32.00 39.10 -22.98
CA LYS A 76 33.43 39.12 -22.60
C LYS A 76 34.25 40.01 -23.52
N ALA A 77 34.03 39.94 -24.83
CA ALA A 77 34.73 40.80 -25.79
C ALA A 77 34.39 42.29 -25.59
N ALA A 78 33.16 42.60 -25.16
CA ALA A 78 32.70 43.95 -24.85
C ALA A 78 33.14 44.46 -23.46
N GLY A 79 33.79 43.63 -22.63
CA GLY A 79 34.17 43.97 -21.26
C GLY A 79 33.00 44.11 -20.29
N ALA A 80 31.82 43.60 -20.66
CA ALA A 80 30.56 43.71 -19.90
C ALA A 80 30.09 42.36 -19.31
N ALA A 81 30.93 41.33 -19.34
CA ALA A 81 30.58 40.00 -18.82
C ALA A 81 30.44 39.99 -17.29
N ASP A 82 29.27 39.61 -16.81
CA ASP A 82 29.00 39.37 -15.39
C ASP A 82 29.57 38.01 -14.97
N ALA A 83 30.48 38.03 -14.00
CA ALA A 83 31.12 36.84 -13.43
C ALA A 83 30.14 35.92 -12.66
N ASN A 84 28.97 36.43 -12.25
CA ASN A 84 27.91 35.62 -11.66
C ASN A 84 27.00 34.97 -12.73
N ARG A 85 27.02 35.47 -13.97
CA ARG A 85 26.18 34.98 -15.07
C ARG A 85 26.88 33.96 -15.95
N TYR A 86 28.16 34.17 -16.25
CA TYR A 86 28.90 33.30 -17.16
C TYR A 86 30.11 32.62 -16.49
N PRO A 87 30.45 31.38 -16.90
CA PRO A 87 31.64 30.70 -16.39
C PRO A 87 32.94 31.42 -16.81
N PRO A 88 34.08 31.15 -16.13
CA PRO A 88 35.39 31.72 -16.47
C PRO A 88 35.82 31.49 -17.92
N ASP A 89 35.45 30.34 -18.48
CA ASP A 89 35.63 30.01 -19.90
C ASP A 89 34.28 29.73 -20.56
N CYS A 90 33.96 30.44 -21.65
CA CYS A 90 32.71 30.24 -22.39
C CYS A 90 32.66 28.86 -23.08
N ALA A 91 33.80 28.21 -23.30
CA ALA A 91 33.86 26.84 -23.83
C ALA A 91 33.31 25.78 -22.87
N MET A 92 33.08 26.13 -21.59
CA MET A 92 32.38 25.29 -20.62
C MET A 92 30.88 25.22 -20.88
N ILE A 93 30.31 26.17 -21.63
CA ILE A 93 28.91 26.13 -22.07
C ILE A 93 28.84 25.17 -23.24
N GLN A 94 28.57 23.90 -22.94
CA GLN A 94 28.40 22.83 -23.93
C GLN A 94 27.00 22.23 -23.82
N PRO A 95 26.44 21.76 -24.93
CA PRO A 95 25.18 21.06 -24.88
C PRO A 95 25.33 19.76 -24.09
N PRO A 96 24.30 19.35 -23.34
CA PRO A 96 24.26 18.03 -22.73
C PRO A 96 24.44 16.92 -23.79
N PRO A 97 25.05 15.77 -23.42
CA PRO A 97 25.24 14.65 -24.32
C PRO A 97 23.90 14.13 -24.87
N ARG A 98 23.87 13.61 -26.10
CA ARG A 98 22.63 13.15 -26.75
C ARG A 98 21.93 12.06 -25.94
N GLU A 99 22.72 11.24 -25.26
CA GLU A 99 22.31 10.14 -24.40
C GLU A 99 21.50 10.61 -23.18
N ALA A 100 21.62 11.89 -22.79
CA ALA A 100 20.80 12.46 -21.72
C ALA A 100 19.32 12.61 -22.13
N PHE A 101 19.00 12.63 -23.44
CA PHE A 101 17.64 12.76 -23.97
C PHE A 101 17.10 11.42 -24.45
N GLU A 102 16.87 10.51 -23.51
CA GLU A 102 16.32 9.20 -23.85
C GLU A 102 14.85 9.29 -24.24
N SER A 103 14.42 8.57 -25.28
CA SER A 103 13.02 8.62 -25.73
C SER A 103 12.03 8.07 -24.71
N ARG A 104 12.48 7.26 -23.75
CA ARG A 104 11.63 6.76 -22.65
C ARG A 104 11.00 7.85 -21.81
N TRP A 105 11.64 9.03 -21.69
CA TRP A 105 11.12 10.16 -20.92
C TRP A 105 9.90 10.83 -21.59
N PHE A 106 9.69 10.56 -22.89
CA PHE A 106 8.60 11.10 -23.69
C PHE A 106 7.51 10.07 -23.99
N LEU A 107 7.66 8.84 -23.49
CA LEU A 107 6.64 7.81 -23.65
C LEU A 107 5.46 8.07 -22.68
N PRO A 108 4.22 7.86 -23.12
CA PRO A 108 3.07 7.93 -22.22
C PRO A 108 3.13 6.81 -21.17
N SER A 109 2.43 7.00 -20.05
CA SER A 109 2.29 5.97 -19.01
C SER A 109 1.76 4.67 -19.60
N THR A 110 2.47 3.57 -19.36
CA THR A 110 2.10 2.23 -19.82
C THR A 110 2.09 1.25 -18.64
N PHE A 111 1.17 0.29 -18.69
CA PHE A 111 1.00 -0.64 -17.58
C PHE A 111 1.81 -1.93 -17.82
N ASN A 112 2.84 -2.16 -16.99
CA ASN A 112 3.58 -3.41 -16.99
C ASN A 112 3.05 -4.34 -15.89
N PHE A 113 2.38 -5.43 -16.27
CA PHE A 113 1.75 -6.33 -15.29
C PHE A 113 2.75 -6.90 -14.28
N ARG A 114 3.97 -7.21 -14.73
CA ARG A 114 4.96 -7.86 -13.89
C ARG A 114 5.51 -6.92 -12.83
N GLU A 115 5.86 -5.71 -13.23
CA GLU A 115 6.47 -4.70 -12.36
C GLU A 115 5.44 -4.10 -11.41
N SER A 116 4.23 -3.83 -11.90
CA SER A 116 3.16 -3.22 -11.10
C SER A 116 2.38 -4.22 -10.22
N PHE A 117 2.69 -5.52 -10.24
CA PHE A 117 1.96 -6.51 -9.44
C PHE A 117 2.02 -6.20 -7.93
N ALA A 118 3.21 -5.91 -7.41
CA ALA A 118 3.38 -5.63 -5.98
C ALA A 118 2.66 -4.33 -5.58
N GLU A 119 2.74 -3.31 -6.43
CA GLU A 119 2.09 -2.01 -6.23
C GLU A 119 0.57 -2.10 -6.28
N THR A 120 0.00 -2.96 -7.13
CA THR A 120 -1.46 -3.19 -7.20
C THR A 120 -1.96 -4.13 -6.09
N LEU A 121 -1.11 -5.01 -5.54
CA LEU A 121 -1.48 -5.90 -4.45
C LEU A 121 -1.65 -5.15 -3.12
N VAL A 122 -0.84 -4.12 -2.84
CA VAL A 122 -0.94 -3.30 -1.62
C VAL A 122 -2.33 -2.66 -1.44
N PRO A 123 -2.89 -1.90 -2.41
CA PRO A 123 -4.22 -1.31 -2.26
C PRO A 123 -5.32 -2.37 -2.19
N PHE A 124 -5.18 -3.48 -2.92
CA PHE A 124 -6.10 -4.63 -2.80
C PHE A 124 -6.17 -5.15 -1.36
N ALA A 125 -5.00 -5.44 -0.76
CA ALA A 125 -4.92 -5.92 0.61
C ALA A 125 -5.40 -4.86 1.61
N ALA A 126 -5.03 -3.59 1.43
CA ALA A 126 -5.44 -2.49 2.31
C ALA A 126 -6.97 -2.29 2.33
N ILE A 127 -7.61 -2.25 1.16
CA ILE A 127 -9.06 -2.08 1.04
C ILE A 127 -9.80 -3.26 1.67
N LEU A 128 -9.40 -4.49 1.37
CA LEU A 128 -10.05 -5.67 1.96
C LEU A 128 -9.75 -5.84 3.44
N ALA A 129 -8.58 -5.41 3.92
CA ALA A 129 -8.25 -5.41 5.34
C ALA A 129 -9.14 -4.40 6.10
N LEU A 130 -9.37 -3.21 5.52
CA LEU A 130 -10.31 -2.23 6.08
C LEU A 130 -11.75 -2.75 6.09
N VAL A 131 -12.23 -3.30 4.98
CA VAL A 131 -13.56 -3.91 4.88
C VAL A 131 -13.71 -5.04 5.90
N GLY A 132 -12.72 -5.94 5.97
CA GLY A 132 -12.67 -7.05 6.91
C GLY A 132 -12.65 -6.59 8.37
N PHE A 133 -11.84 -5.58 8.69
CA PHE A 133 -11.82 -4.95 10.01
C PHE A 133 -13.19 -4.44 10.43
N VAL A 134 -13.83 -3.62 9.59
CA VAL A 134 -15.11 -2.98 9.88
C VAL A 134 -16.23 -4.02 9.99
N ILE A 135 -16.25 -5.00 9.08
CA ILE A 135 -17.21 -6.11 9.14
C ILE A 135 -16.98 -6.94 10.40
N GLY A 136 -15.73 -7.27 10.74
CA GLY A 136 -15.38 -8.08 11.91
C GLY A 136 -15.76 -7.39 13.22
N ALA A 137 -15.42 -6.11 13.35
CA ALA A 137 -15.81 -5.27 14.48
C ALA A 137 -17.34 -5.17 14.61
N SER A 138 -18.03 -4.92 13.50
CA SER A 138 -19.48 -4.78 13.47
C SER A 138 -20.20 -6.11 13.73
N PHE A 139 -19.64 -7.23 13.26
CA PHE A 139 -20.23 -8.56 13.37
C PHE A 139 -20.50 -8.94 14.82
N VAL A 140 -19.49 -8.79 15.68
CA VAL A 140 -19.58 -9.11 17.10
C VAL A 140 -20.02 -7.92 17.96
N GLY A 141 -19.54 -6.71 17.66
CA GLY A 141 -19.83 -5.51 18.45
C GLY A 141 -21.33 -5.18 18.50
N ALA A 142 -22.04 -5.35 17.39
CA ALA A 142 -23.48 -5.09 17.34
C ALA A 142 -24.32 -6.12 18.12
N GLU A 143 -23.86 -7.37 18.21
CA GLU A 143 -24.56 -8.39 19.00
C GLU A 143 -24.38 -8.18 20.50
N TRP A 144 -23.23 -7.62 20.91
CA TRP A 144 -23.03 -7.20 22.29
C TRP A 144 -23.93 -6.02 22.65
N SER A 145 -23.95 -4.97 21.83
CA SER A 145 -24.73 -3.76 22.12
C SER A 145 -26.25 -3.98 22.12
N THR A 146 -26.74 -5.01 21.42
CA THR A 146 -28.17 -5.35 21.34
C THR A 146 -28.59 -6.47 22.29
N GLY A 147 -27.67 -7.04 23.09
CA GLY A 147 -27.96 -8.19 23.95
C GLY A 147 -28.15 -9.51 23.19
N GLY A 148 -27.91 -9.56 21.88
CA GLY A 148 -27.99 -10.79 21.09
C GLY A 148 -26.96 -11.84 21.53
N MET A 149 -25.76 -11.40 21.89
CA MET A 149 -24.72 -12.30 22.41
C MET A 149 -25.09 -12.86 23.79
N MET A 150 -25.61 -12.00 24.66
CA MET A 150 -26.12 -12.32 26.00
C MET A 150 -27.19 -13.43 25.92
N ASN A 151 -28.21 -13.23 25.09
CA ASN A 151 -29.27 -14.22 24.89
C ASN A 151 -28.73 -15.55 24.35
N LEU A 152 -27.79 -15.51 23.39
CA LEU A 152 -27.19 -16.74 22.84
C LEU A 152 -26.46 -17.57 23.91
N LEU A 153 -25.81 -16.92 24.86
CA LEU A 153 -25.05 -17.60 25.92
C LEU A 153 -25.95 -18.22 26.99
N LEU A 154 -27.15 -17.69 27.21
CA LEU A 154 -28.15 -18.33 28.07
C LEU A 154 -28.54 -19.72 27.54
N TRP A 155 -28.74 -19.82 26.22
CA TRP A 155 -29.12 -21.09 25.57
C TRP A 155 -27.92 -22.02 25.30
N ARG A 156 -26.72 -21.46 25.15
CA ARG A 156 -25.48 -22.20 24.86
C ARG A 156 -24.33 -21.65 25.72
N PRO A 157 -24.14 -22.13 26.96
CA PRO A 157 -23.14 -21.60 27.91
C PRO A 157 -21.69 -22.00 27.59
N ARG A 158 -21.34 -22.20 26.31
CA ARG A 158 -20.00 -22.53 25.83
C ARG A 158 -19.33 -21.30 25.21
N ARG A 159 -19.03 -20.31 26.06
CA ARG A 159 -18.57 -18.95 25.67
C ARG A 159 -17.46 -18.94 24.62
N LEU A 160 -16.39 -19.72 24.86
CA LEU A 160 -15.24 -19.79 23.96
C LEU A 160 -15.60 -20.45 22.62
N THR A 161 -16.37 -21.54 22.66
CA THR A 161 -16.84 -22.20 21.44
C THR A 161 -17.68 -21.25 20.60
N VAL A 162 -18.55 -20.46 21.22
CA VAL A 162 -19.38 -19.47 20.52
C VAL A 162 -18.53 -18.38 19.86
N LEU A 163 -17.59 -17.79 20.61
CA LEU A 163 -16.72 -16.73 20.10
C LEU A 163 -15.86 -17.23 18.92
N LEU A 164 -15.20 -18.37 19.09
CA LEU A 164 -14.34 -18.95 18.05
C LEU A 164 -15.14 -19.43 16.83
N THR A 165 -16.36 -19.94 17.01
CA THR A 165 -17.24 -20.32 15.89
C THR A 165 -17.66 -19.09 15.08
N LYS A 166 -17.95 -17.97 15.76
CA LYS A 166 -18.25 -16.69 15.08
C LYS A 166 -17.04 -16.17 14.31
N LEU A 167 -15.86 -16.19 14.92
CA LEU A 167 -14.61 -15.83 14.25
C LEU A 167 -14.37 -16.73 13.02
N ALA A 168 -14.52 -18.04 13.16
CA ALA A 168 -14.36 -18.97 12.05
C ALA A 168 -15.36 -18.72 10.90
N ALA A 169 -16.63 -18.43 11.23
CA ALA A 169 -17.65 -18.09 10.23
C ALA A 169 -17.34 -16.76 9.53
N LEU A 170 -16.87 -15.76 10.28
CA LEU A 170 -16.41 -14.47 9.75
C LEU A 170 -15.24 -14.65 8.78
N LEU A 171 -14.17 -15.33 9.21
CA LEU A 171 -12.97 -15.53 8.39
C LEU A 171 -13.29 -16.37 7.15
N THR A 172 -14.16 -17.37 7.26
CA THR A 172 -14.58 -18.16 6.09
C THR A 172 -15.41 -17.33 5.12
N GLY A 173 -16.36 -16.54 5.63
CA GLY A 173 -17.14 -15.63 4.79
C GLY A 173 -16.27 -14.58 4.10
N LEU A 174 -15.26 -14.07 4.79
CA LEU A 174 -14.31 -13.13 4.21
C LEU A 174 -13.45 -13.79 3.14
N LEU A 175 -12.90 -14.99 3.38
CA LEU A 175 -12.16 -15.76 2.38
C LEU A 175 -12.99 -16.04 1.12
N ALA A 176 -14.27 -16.39 1.29
CA ALA A 176 -15.19 -16.62 0.18
C ALA A 176 -15.41 -15.38 -0.69
N VAL A 177 -15.13 -14.18 -0.19
CA VAL A 177 -15.16 -12.92 -0.96
C VAL A 177 -13.78 -12.53 -1.46
N THR A 178 -12.76 -12.59 -0.60
CA THR A 178 -11.39 -12.16 -0.90
C THR A 178 -10.77 -12.97 -2.03
N LEU A 179 -10.98 -14.30 -2.08
CA LEU A 179 -10.38 -15.14 -3.13
C LEU A 179 -10.97 -14.84 -4.52
N PRO A 180 -12.31 -14.83 -4.72
CA PRO A 180 -12.87 -14.39 -6.00
C PRO A 180 -12.52 -12.93 -6.34
N ALA A 181 -12.51 -12.03 -5.35
CA ALA A 181 -12.10 -10.64 -5.57
C ALA A 181 -10.65 -10.54 -6.06
N ALA A 182 -9.73 -11.34 -5.52
CA ALA A 182 -8.35 -11.40 -5.99
C ALA A 182 -8.26 -11.87 -7.44
N VAL A 183 -9.00 -12.94 -7.78
CA VAL A 183 -9.05 -13.46 -9.16
C VAL A 183 -9.57 -12.38 -10.12
N LEU A 184 -10.68 -11.72 -9.78
CA LEU A 184 -11.27 -10.67 -10.61
C LEU A 184 -10.35 -9.43 -10.71
N TRP A 185 -9.70 -9.05 -9.61
CA TRP A 185 -8.77 -7.93 -9.55
C TRP A 185 -7.58 -8.16 -10.50
N PHE A 186 -6.88 -9.28 -10.35
CA PHE A 186 -5.71 -9.58 -11.18
C PHE A 186 -6.09 -9.92 -12.62
N ALA A 187 -7.26 -10.52 -12.86
CA ALA A 187 -7.78 -10.67 -14.23
C ALA A 187 -8.08 -9.31 -14.87
N GLY A 188 -8.60 -8.35 -14.10
CA GLY A 188 -8.79 -6.97 -14.54
C GLY A 188 -7.48 -6.31 -14.95
N PHE A 189 -6.45 -6.37 -14.10
CA PHE A 189 -5.12 -5.82 -14.44
C PHE A 189 -4.43 -6.58 -15.57
N TRP A 190 -4.67 -7.88 -15.70
CA TRP A 190 -4.20 -8.64 -16.86
C TRP A 190 -4.85 -8.14 -18.16
N ALA A 191 -6.15 -7.85 -18.14
CA ALA A 191 -6.83 -7.22 -19.27
C ALA A 191 -6.26 -5.82 -19.55
N VAL A 192 -6.04 -4.99 -18.52
CA VAL A 192 -5.38 -3.68 -18.66
C VAL A 192 -4.01 -3.84 -19.33
N ALA A 193 -3.17 -4.76 -18.86
CA ALA A 193 -1.86 -5.01 -19.45
C ALA A 193 -1.96 -5.46 -20.91
N THR A 194 -2.92 -6.33 -21.24
CA THR A 194 -3.11 -6.83 -22.61
C THR A 194 -3.50 -5.72 -23.59
N PHE A 195 -4.38 -4.81 -23.16
CA PHE A 195 -4.92 -3.74 -24.01
C PHE A 195 -4.14 -2.43 -23.97
N ARG A 196 -3.49 -2.12 -22.84
CA ARG A 196 -2.88 -0.80 -22.55
C ARG A 196 -1.41 -0.90 -22.12
N GLY A 197 -0.78 -2.06 -22.21
CA GLY A 197 0.60 -2.22 -21.78
C GLY A 197 1.25 -3.52 -22.21
N SER A 198 1.93 -4.20 -21.29
CA SER A 198 2.71 -5.40 -21.57
C SER A 198 2.49 -6.51 -20.54
N THR A 199 2.36 -7.74 -21.05
CA THR A 199 2.36 -9.00 -20.30
C THR A 199 3.65 -9.80 -20.52
N GLU A 200 4.67 -9.18 -21.11
CA GLU A 200 5.94 -9.83 -21.40
C GLU A 200 6.65 -10.31 -20.13
N LYS A 201 7.46 -11.37 -20.28
CA LYS A 201 8.30 -11.93 -19.20
C LYS A 201 7.50 -12.41 -17.97
N VAL A 202 6.20 -12.64 -18.10
CA VAL A 202 5.38 -13.35 -17.09
C VAL A 202 5.54 -14.85 -17.30
N THR A 203 6.49 -15.46 -16.60
CA THR A 203 6.75 -16.90 -16.63
C THR A 203 5.98 -17.65 -15.53
N SER A 204 6.02 -18.98 -15.53
CA SER A 204 5.44 -19.80 -14.45
C SER A 204 6.00 -19.43 -13.07
N GLY A 205 7.30 -19.15 -12.97
CA GLY A 205 7.93 -18.71 -11.72
C GLY A 205 7.44 -17.35 -11.23
N VAL A 206 7.06 -16.46 -12.14
CA VAL A 206 6.43 -15.17 -11.80
C VAL A 206 5.04 -15.40 -11.22
N TRP A 207 4.22 -16.26 -11.83
CA TRP A 207 2.91 -16.63 -11.28
C TRP A 207 3.00 -17.29 -9.90
N GLN A 208 3.99 -18.15 -9.67
CA GLN A 208 4.21 -18.74 -8.35
C GLN A 208 4.59 -17.67 -7.31
N SER A 209 5.46 -16.73 -7.70
CA SER A 209 5.82 -15.59 -6.84
C SER A 209 4.61 -14.70 -6.52
N PHE A 210 3.73 -14.49 -7.50
CA PHE A 210 2.48 -13.75 -7.33
C PHE A 210 1.51 -14.46 -6.40
N ALA A 211 1.34 -15.77 -6.53
CA ALA A 211 0.52 -16.56 -5.64
C ALA A 211 1.03 -16.48 -4.18
N LEU A 212 2.33 -16.65 -3.96
CA LEU A 212 2.93 -16.56 -2.63
C LEU A 212 2.80 -15.16 -2.02
N THR A 213 2.98 -14.11 -2.82
CA THR A 213 2.83 -12.72 -2.35
C THR A 213 1.36 -12.39 -2.10
N GLY A 214 0.46 -12.88 -2.95
CA GLY A 214 -0.99 -12.77 -2.76
C GLY A 214 -1.46 -13.44 -1.46
N LEU A 215 -0.92 -14.62 -1.13
CA LEU A 215 -1.19 -15.30 0.14
C LEU A 215 -0.80 -14.45 1.36
N ARG A 216 0.30 -13.69 1.29
CA ARG A 216 0.68 -12.74 2.35
C ARG A 216 -0.34 -11.60 2.48
N GLY A 217 -0.84 -11.10 1.36
CA GLY A 217 -1.92 -10.11 1.35
C GLY A 217 -3.18 -10.65 2.01
N VAL A 218 -3.61 -11.87 1.66
CA VAL A 218 -4.77 -12.53 2.28
C VAL A 218 -4.55 -12.75 3.79
N ALA A 219 -3.36 -13.21 4.19
CA ALA A 219 -3.04 -13.40 5.60
C ALA A 219 -3.14 -12.09 6.40
N LEU A 220 -2.68 -10.97 5.83
CA LEU A 220 -2.80 -9.65 6.45
C LEU A 220 -4.28 -9.22 6.59
N VAL A 221 -5.09 -9.43 5.55
CA VAL A 221 -6.54 -9.16 5.58
C VAL A 221 -7.22 -9.94 6.71
N LEU A 222 -6.89 -11.22 6.87
CA LEU A 222 -7.44 -12.06 7.95
C LEU A 222 -6.97 -11.63 9.34
N ALA A 223 -5.69 -11.27 9.48
CA ALA A 223 -5.11 -10.79 10.73
C ALA A 223 -5.80 -9.50 11.19
N VAL A 224 -5.93 -8.52 10.29
CA VAL A 224 -6.61 -7.24 10.58
C VAL A 224 -8.10 -7.45 10.87
N THR A 225 -8.78 -8.33 10.14
CA THR A 225 -10.18 -8.73 10.45
C THR A 225 -10.31 -9.31 11.85
N THR A 226 -9.38 -10.18 12.23
CA THR A 226 -9.34 -10.80 13.55
C THR A 226 -9.12 -9.76 14.65
N ILE A 227 -8.25 -8.78 14.42
CA ILE A 227 -8.03 -7.65 15.33
C ILE A 227 -9.32 -6.85 15.50
N GLY A 228 -10.03 -6.50 14.42
CA GLY A 228 -11.31 -5.79 14.50
C GLY A 228 -12.37 -6.54 15.30
N PHE A 229 -12.50 -7.85 15.04
CA PHE A 229 -13.37 -8.73 15.82
C PHE A 229 -12.98 -8.78 17.30
N ALA A 230 -11.68 -8.93 17.60
CA ALA A 230 -11.19 -9.05 18.97
C ALA A 230 -11.34 -7.76 19.76
N LEU A 231 -11.02 -6.60 19.17
CA LEU A 231 -11.22 -5.28 19.79
C LEU A 231 -12.70 -5.02 20.10
N ALA A 232 -13.59 -5.30 19.16
CA ALA A 232 -15.03 -5.13 19.39
C ALA A 232 -15.57 -6.11 20.45
N SER A 233 -14.98 -7.30 20.56
CA SER A 233 -15.29 -8.26 21.62
C SER A 233 -14.85 -7.77 23.00
N LEU A 234 -13.65 -7.15 23.09
CA LEU A 234 -13.11 -6.56 24.32
C LEU A 234 -13.94 -5.36 24.80
N GLY A 235 -14.27 -4.47 23.86
CA GLY A 235 -15.04 -3.26 24.13
C GLY A 235 -16.55 -3.47 24.24
N ARG A 236 -17.07 -4.65 23.88
CA ARG A 236 -18.51 -4.97 23.76
C ARG A 236 -19.29 -3.99 22.86
N HIS A 237 -18.61 -3.23 22.00
CA HIS A 237 -19.19 -2.24 21.11
C HIS A 237 -18.36 -2.10 19.84
N THR A 238 -19.03 -1.90 18.70
CA THR A 238 -18.36 -1.61 17.42
C THR A 238 -17.60 -0.29 17.47
N ALA A 239 -18.15 0.72 18.15
CA ALA A 239 -17.55 2.05 18.27
C ALA A 239 -16.18 2.03 18.97
N MET A 240 -15.99 1.14 19.95
CA MET A 240 -14.71 0.99 20.64
C MET A 240 -13.61 0.50 19.70
N ALA A 241 -13.92 -0.47 18.82
CA ALA A 241 -12.96 -0.95 17.84
C ALA A 241 -12.62 0.10 16.78
N LEU A 242 -13.64 0.77 16.22
CA LEU A 242 -13.45 1.81 15.21
C LEU A 242 -12.68 3.01 15.80
N GLY A 243 -13.12 3.53 16.94
CA GLY A 243 -12.47 4.65 17.62
C GLY A 243 -11.06 4.32 18.09
N GLY A 244 -10.84 3.10 18.60
CA GLY A 244 -9.51 2.64 19.02
C GLY A 244 -8.51 2.58 17.86
N VAL A 245 -8.93 2.07 16.70
CA VAL A 245 -8.06 2.08 15.51
C VAL A 245 -7.81 3.49 15.00
N VAL A 246 -8.80 4.38 14.98
CA VAL A 246 -8.57 5.78 14.60
C VAL A 246 -7.60 6.46 15.58
N ALA A 247 -7.77 6.26 16.89
CA ALA A 247 -6.90 6.83 17.91
C ALA A 247 -5.45 6.33 17.78
N VAL A 248 -5.24 5.05 17.52
CA VAL A 248 -3.89 4.49 17.40
C VAL A 248 -3.29 4.76 16.02
N MET A 249 -3.96 4.33 14.94
CA MET A 249 -3.41 4.33 13.58
C MET A 249 -3.42 5.69 12.91
N VAL A 250 -4.38 6.56 13.23
CA VAL A 250 -4.47 7.90 12.64
C VAL A 250 -3.84 8.89 13.59
N VAL A 251 -4.40 9.08 14.78
CA VAL A 251 -3.90 10.13 15.69
C VAL A 251 -2.52 9.77 16.26
N GLY A 252 -2.39 8.54 16.78
CA GLY A 252 -1.17 8.09 17.44
C GLY A 252 0.02 7.95 16.51
N GLN A 253 -0.13 7.26 15.38
CA GLN A 253 0.97 7.04 14.43
C GLN A 253 1.41 8.32 13.74
N PHE A 254 0.48 9.17 13.29
CA PHE A 254 0.85 10.46 12.69
C PHE A 254 1.48 11.40 13.71
N GLY A 255 0.90 11.51 14.91
CA GLY A 255 1.47 12.33 15.98
C GLY A 255 2.86 11.85 16.39
N LEU A 256 3.05 10.54 16.54
CA LEU A 256 4.36 9.95 16.83
C LEU A 256 5.37 10.25 15.72
N GLY A 257 5.01 10.08 14.46
CA GLY A 257 5.89 10.38 13.33
C GLY A 257 6.37 11.83 13.31
N ILE A 258 5.46 12.78 13.57
CA ILE A 258 5.80 14.21 13.67
C ILE A 258 6.73 14.48 14.86
N LEU A 259 6.43 13.92 16.03
CA LEU A 259 7.26 14.11 17.21
C LEU A 259 8.67 13.54 17.02
N LEU A 260 8.80 12.37 16.39
CA LEU A 260 10.09 11.74 16.11
C LEU A 260 10.90 12.53 15.08
N SER A 261 10.26 13.05 14.03
CA SER A 261 10.94 13.87 13.01
C SER A 261 11.40 15.21 13.58
N MET A 262 10.57 15.86 14.41
CA MET A 262 10.96 17.09 15.11
C MET A 262 12.09 16.87 16.11
N ALA A 263 12.14 15.71 16.75
CA ALA A 263 13.19 15.34 17.68
C ALA A 263 14.50 14.91 17.00
N GLY A 264 14.56 14.87 15.66
CA GLY A 264 15.74 14.43 14.91
C GLY A 264 16.10 12.98 15.17
N VAL A 265 15.12 12.12 15.47
CA VAL A 265 15.35 10.69 15.70
C VAL A 265 15.74 10.04 14.39
N ARG A 266 16.81 9.25 14.39
CA ARG A 266 17.23 8.46 13.24
C ARG A 266 16.16 7.43 12.87
N PHE A 267 15.82 7.36 11.58
CA PHE A 267 14.81 6.46 11.02
C PHE A 267 13.46 6.52 11.77
N PRO A 268 12.79 7.69 11.81
CA PRO A 268 11.52 7.84 12.55
C PRO A 268 10.45 6.86 12.05
N GLU A 269 10.49 6.46 10.78
CA GLU A 269 9.57 5.52 10.16
C GLU A 269 9.70 4.10 10.72
N ALA A 270 10.83 3.75 11.36
CA ALA A 270 11.02 2.44 12.00
C ALA A 270 10.09 2.23 13.22
N TRP A 271 9.49 3.30 13.74
CA TRP A 271 8.52 3.28 14.83
C TRP A 271 7.07 3.27 14.36
N LEU A 272 6.86 3.31 13.04
CA LEU A 272 5.54 3.41 12.43
C LEU A 272 5.07 2.05 11.90
N LEU A 273 3.88 1.63 12.32
CA LEU A 273 3.21 0.40 11.90
C LEU A 273 3.00 0.30 10.37
N PRO A 274 2.69 1.37 9.63
CA PRO A 274 2.63 1.33 8.16
C PRO A 274 3.90 0.81 7.49
N THR A 275 5.09 1.14 8.04
CA THR A 275 6.39 0.67 7.53
C THR A 275 6.48 -0.85 7.57
N TYR A 276 6.06 -1.46 8.68
CA TYR A 276 6.04 -2.92 8.83
C TYR A 276 4.98 -3.57 7.93
N ALA A 277 3.84 -2.92 7.69
CA ALA A 277 2.81 -3.41 6.77
C ALA A 277 3.33 -3.42 5.32
N LEU A 278 4.05 -2.37 4.91
CA LEU A 278 4.71 -2.33 3.61
C LEU A 278 5.83 -3.37 3.50
N ALA A 279 6.69 -3.50 4.52
CA ALA A 279 7.75 -4.51 4.54
C ALA A 279 7.22 -5.95 4.49
N TRP A 280 6.06 -6.22 5.09
CA TRP A 280 5.37 -7.51 4.96
C TRP A 280 5.00 -7.83 3.50
N MET A 281 4.47 -6.83 2.79
CA MET A 281 4.03 -6.96 1.39
C MET A 281 5.20 -6.98 0.40
N GLN A 282 6.16 -6.08 0.55
CA GLN A 282 7.28 -5.85 -0.37
C GLN A 282 8.55 -6.63 -0.01
N LYS A 283 8.51 -7.47 1.03
CA LYS A 283 9.63 -8.24 1.62
C LYS A 283 10.60 -7.41 2.44
N LYS A 284 10.89 -6.17 2.02
CA LYS A 284 11.82 -5.25 2.68
C LYS A 284 11.43 -3.82 2.37
N VAL A 285 11.59 -2.93 3.33
CA VAL A 285 11.59 -1.48 3.14
C VAL A 285 12.92 -0.96 3.66
N THR A 286 13.65 -0.23 2.82
CA THR A 286 14.90 0.44 3.20
C THR A 286 14.55 1.85 3.66
N LEU A 287 14.87 2.19 4.90
CA LEU A 287 14.76 3.54 5.44
C LEU A 287 16.09 4.25 5.23
N GLU A 288 16.04 5.54 4.91
CA GLU A 288 17.21 6.35 4.59
C GLU A 288 17.27 7.57 5.51
N ASP A 289 18.43 7.79 6.12
CA ASP A 289 18.71 8.99 6.92
C ASP A 289 19.69 9.89 6.16
N TRP A 290 19.13 10.92 5.53
CA TRP A 290 19.88 11.92 4.78
C TRP A 290 20.55 12.97 5.69
N GLN A 291 20.19 13.04 6.97
CA GLN A 291 20.84 13.95 7.94
C GLN A 291 22.22 13.45 8.35
N ALA A 292 22.46 12.14 8.26
CA ALA A 292 23.77 11.53 8.49
C ALA A 292 24.78 11.81 7.37
N CYS A 293 24.33 12.44 6.27
CA CYS A 293 25.17 12.67 5.12
C CYS A 293 26.20 13.79 5.37
N ASN A 294 27.48 13.43 5.44
CA ASN A 294 28.59 14.38 5.46
C ASN A 294 29.09 14.58 4.03
N ALA A 295 28.87 15.76 3.45
CA ALA A 295 29.30 16.05 2.08
C ALA A 295 30.83 15.99 1.98
N THR A 296 31.37 14.94 1.36
CA THR A 296 32.79 14.88 0.98
C THR A 296 33.07 15.83 -0.18
N PHE A 297 34.32 16.27 -0.31
CA PHE A 297 34.79 17.17 -1.39
C PHE A 297 34.48 16.66 -2.82
N THR A 298 34.19 15.37 -2.99
CA THR A 298 33.78 14.71 -4.25
C THR A 298 32.26 14.70 -4.49
N GLY A 299 31.44 15.23 -3.58
CA GLY A 299 30.01 15.46 -3.79
C GLY A 299 29.07 14.25 -3.67
N GLU A 300 29.55 13.04 -3.42
CA GLU A 300 28.67 11.87 -3.24
C GLU A 300 28.06 11.83 -1.84
N CYS A 301 26.78 12.21 -1.73
CA CYS A 301 26.00 12.07 -0.51
C CYS A 301 25.42 10.65 -0.41
N ARG A 302 25.91 9.85 0.55
CA ARG A 302 25.37 8.51 0.83
C ARG A 302 24.63 8.53 2.18
N PRO A 303 23.31 8.32 2.20
CA PRO A 303 22.55 8.28 3.45
C PRO A 303 22.87 6.99 4.23
N ASP A 304 22.76 7.07 5.56
CA ASP A 304 22.71 5.85 6.37
C ASP A 304 21.41 5.11 6.05
N THR A 305 21.45 3.77 6.03
CA THR A 305 20.29 2.95 5.67
C THR A 305 19.94 1.95 6.76
N PHE A 306 18.64 1.71 6.95
CA PHE A 306 18.12 0.70 7.86
C PHE A 306 17.03 -0.13 7.19
N ASP A 307 17.18 -1.46 7.22
CA ASP A 307 16.29 -2.38 6.56
C ASP A 307 15.22 -2.93 7.50
N VAL A 308 13.95 -2.60 7.22
CA VAL A 308 12.81 -3.28 7.84
C VAL A 308 12.41 -4.46 6.97
N THR A 309 12.49 -5.68 7.51
CA THR A 309 12.24 -6.91 6.75
C THR A 309 10.88 -7.53 7.08
N TRP A 310 10.34 -8.32 6.15
CA TRP A 310 9.11 -9.08 6.38
C TRP A 310 9.17 -10.02 7.58
N GLY A 311 10.36 -10.51 7.95
CA GLY A 311 10.58 -11.32 9.13
C GLY A 311 10.24 -10.56 10.41
N GLN A 312 10.73 -9.32 10.55
CA GLN A 312 10.38 -8.44 11.68
C GLN A 312 8.89 -8.12 11.68
N SER A 313 8.31 -7.78 10.53
CA SER A 313 6.86 -7.54 10.41
C SER A 313 6.02 -8.76 10.80
N SER A 314 6.49 -9.97 10.46
CA SER A 314 5.79 -11.21 10.80
C SER A 314 5.67 -11.41 12.30
N VAL A 315 6.75 -11.17 13.04
CA VAL A 315 6.79 -11.27 14.50
C VAL A 315 5.89 -10.22 15.11
N LEU A 316 6.02 -8.97 14.68
CA LEU A 316 5.20 -7.85 15.16
C LEU A 316 3.70 -8.14 15.02
N PHE A 317 3.26 -8.55 13.82
CA PHE A 317 1.84 -8.82 13.57
C PHE A 317 1.35 -10.09 14.27
N ALA A 318 2.15 -11.15 14.32
CA ALA A 318 1.78 -12.37 15.04
C ALA A 318 1.59 -12.10 16.54
N VAL A 319 2.52 -11.35 17.15
CA VAL A 319 2.44 -10.93 18.56
C VAL A 319 1.22 -10.03 18.76
N GLY A 320 1.01 -9.03 17.91
CA GLY A 320 -0.13 -8.13 17.99
C GLY A 320 -1.48 -8.87 17.93
N VAL A 321 -1.65 -9.78 16.97
CA VAL A 321 -2.85 -10.62 16.86
C VAL A 321 -3.00 -11.51 18.10
N ALA A 322 -1.94 -12.18 18.54
CA ALA A 322 -1.98 -13.08 19.68
C ALA A 322 -2.37 -12.34 20.98
N VAL A 323 -1.81 -11.15 21.21
CA VAL A 323 -2.12 -10.32 22.38
C VAL A 323 -3.57 -9.84 22.36
N VAL A 324 -4.03 -9.26 21.24
CA VAL A 324 -5.39 -8.69 21.18
C VAL A 324 -6.44 -9.79 21.21
N LEU A 325 -6.26 -10.88 20.45
CA LEU A 325 -7.17 -12.02 20.46
C LEU A 325 -7.13 -12.78 21.79
N GLY A 326 -5.93 -12.98 22.35
CA GLY A 326 -5.73 -13.61 23.64
C GLY A 326 -6.42 -12.83 24.76
N ALA A 327 -6.29 -11.51 24.77
CA ALA A 327 -7.01 -10.63 25.69
C ALA A 327 -8.53 -10.75 25.53
N ALA A 328 -9.05 -10.80 24.29
CA ALA A 328 -10.48 -10.97 24.03
C ALA A 328 -11.00 -12.31 24.56
N ILE A 329 -10.26 -13.40 24.31
CA ILE A 329 -10.57 -14.75 24.80
C ILE A 329 -10.54 -14.79 26.33
N TRP A 330 -9.51 -14.19 26.94
CA TRP A 330 -9.36 -14.14 28.39
C TRP A 330 -10.49 -13.34 29.05
N ALA A 331 -10.82 -12.16 28.50
CA ALA A 331 -11.93 -11.34 28.95
C ALA A 331 -13.27 -12.09 28.83
N MET A 332 -13.49 -12.82 27.75
CA MET A 332 -14.70 -13.63 27.54
C MET A 332 -14.85 -14.77 28.56
N ARG A 333 -13.71 -15.34 29.00
CA ARG A 333 -13.65 -16.39 30.02
C ARG A 333 -13.89 -15.84 31.43
N ARG A 334 -13.35 -14.66 31.74
CA ARG A 334 -13.33 -14.07 33.09
C ARG A 334 -14.53 -13.18 33.41
N ARG A 335 -15.03 -12.39 32.46
CA ARG A 335 -16.08 -11.40 32.74
C ARG A 335 -17.43 -12.08 32.89
N ASP A 336 -18.13 -11.81 33.98
CA ASP A 336 -19.50 -12.25 34.12
C ASP A 336 -20.42 -11.55 33.12
N ILE A 337 -21.51 -12.27 32.87
CA ILE A 337 -22.60 -11.90 31.99
C ILE A 337 -23.52 -11.02 32.86
N SER A 338 -23.06 -9.80 33.14
CA SER A 338 -23.82 -8.74 33.82
C SER A 338 -23.93 -7.53 32.91
#